data_AF-A0A5J6P8Y5-F1
#
_entry.id   AF-A0A5J6P8Y5-F1
#
_cell.length_a   1.000
_cell.length_b   1.000
_cell.length_c   1.000
_cell.angle_alpha   90.00
_cell.angle_beta   90.00
_cell.angle_gamma   90.00
#
_symmetry.space_group_name_H-M   'P 1'
#
loop_
_entity.id
_entity.type
_entity.pdbx_description
1 polymer ?
#
loop_
_entity_poly.entity_id
_entity_poly.type
_entity_poly.pdbx_seq_one_letter_code
_entity_poly.pdbx_strand_id
1 'polypeptide(L)'
;MSKVMVVARVLNGFLLVILVAAVAGFISFANAYGFFLAAVTAAIAWFCYQHNRWGYFAAAAWALACYQLAKQGYEFQSIKRHVMMLGFAVIPLALFLHETLGKAAAKSAQNDGNSVNDDPKMPD
;
A
#
# COMPACT_ATOMS: atom_id res chain seq x y z
N MET A 1 1.23 14.06 -18.65
CA MET A 1 0.80 13.00 -17.71
C MET A 1 -0.64 12.64 -18.01
N SER A 2 -0.99 11.36 -18.06
CA SER A 2 -2.39 10.96 -18.24
C SER A 2 -3.20 11.36 -16.99
N LYS A 3 -4.48 11.74 -17.18
CA LYS A 3 -5.38 12.08 -16.07
C LYS A 3 -5.44 10.96 -15.01
N VAL A 4 -5.31 9.70 -15.46
CA VAL A 4 -5.26 8.50 -14.62
C VAL A 4 -4.07 8.50 -13.67
N MET A 5 -2.87 8.91 -14.12
CA MET A 5 -1.68 8.97 -13.25
C MET A 5 -1.81 10.03 -12.15
N VAL A 6 -2.44 11.18 -12.45
CA VAL A 6 -2.67 12.23 -11.45
C VAL A 6 -3.63 11.73 -10.38
N VAL A 7 -4.74 11.11 -10.80
CA VAL A 7 -5.71 10.49 -9.88
C VAL A 7 -5.06 9.42 -9.02
N ALA A 8 -4.24 8.54 -9.61
CA ALA A 8 -3.53 7.49 -8.86
C ALA A 8 -2.55 8.07 -7.83
N ARG A 9 -1.83 9.15 -8.12
CA ARG A 9 -0.96 9.82 -7.14
C ARG A 9 -1.74 10.42 -5.98
N VAL A 10 -2.87 11.06 -6.25
CA VAL A 10 -3.74 11.62 -5.19
C VAL A 10 -4.29 10.49 -4.31
N LEU A 11 -4.76 9.40 -4.92
CA LEU A 11 -5.25 8.22 -4.20
C LEU A 11 -4.14 7.55 -3.38
N ASN A 12 -2.90 7.50 -3.87
CA ASN A 12 -1.76 7.01 -3.09
C ASN A 12 -1.48 7.91 -1.87
N GLY A 13 -1.56 9.23 -2.04
CA GLY A 13 -1.46 10.17 -0.92
C GLY A 13 -2.53 9.92 0.14
N PHE A 14 -3.78 9.69 -0.29
CA PHE A 14 -4.87 9.34 0.62
C PHE A 14 -4.64 8.01 1.34
N LEU A 15 -4.16 6.98 0.63
CA LEU A 15 -3.78 5.70 1.23
C LEU A 15 -2.69 5.86 2.30
N LEU A 16 -1.66 6.68 2.02
CA LEU A 16 -0.59 6.96 2.98
C LEU A 16 -1.11 7.67 4.23
N VAL A 17 -2.00 8.66 4.08
CA VAL A 17 -2.63 9.34 5.22
C VAL A 17 -3.39 8.33 6.09
N ILE A 18 -4.14 7.40 5.49
CA ILE A 18 -4.84 6.34 6.22
C ILE A 18 -3.85 5.45 6.98
N LEU A 19 -2.77 5.01 6.33
CA LEU A 19 -1.76 4.15 6.95
C LEU A 19 -1.04 4.86 8.11
N VAL A 20 -0.69 6.13 7.95
CA VAL A 20 -0.06 6.94 9.01
C VAL A 20 -1.02 7.16 10.19
N ALA A 21 -2.29 7.45 9.92
CA ALA A 21 -3.30 7.54 10.96
C ALA A 21 -3.50 6.21 11.69
N ALA A 22 -3.44 5.08 10.97
CA ALA A 22 -3.51 3.75 11.57
C ALA A 22 -2.30 3.43 12.45
N VAL A 23 -1.08 3.84 12.05
CA VAL A 23 0.13 3.73 12.89
C VAL A 23 -0.05 4.49 14.20
N ALA A 24 -0.53 5.74 14.14
CA ALA A 24 -0.82 6.53 15.35
C ALA A 24 -1.88 5.86 16.23
N GLY A 25 -2.94 5.31 15.62
CA GLY A 25 -3.96 4.53 16.30
C GLY A 25 -3.40 3.31 17.03
N PHE A 26 -2.53 2.54 16.38
CA PHE A 26 -1.89 1.36 16.98
C PHE A 26 -0.93 1.70 18.11
N ILE A 27 -0.16 2.78 17.98
CA ILE A 27 0.72 3.26 19.04
C ILE A 27 -0.08 3.72 20.26
N SER A 28 -1.26 4.32 20.05
CA SER A 28 -2.14 4.77 21.14
C SER A 28 -2.65 3.64 22.05
N PHE A 29 -2.62 2.38 21.60
CA PHE A 29 -2.99 1.25 22.46
C PHE A 29 -1.92 0.90 23.51
N ALA A 30 -0.71 1.49 23.42
CA ALA A 30 0.38 1.36 24.39
C ALA A 30 0.69 -0.09 24.83
N ASN A 31 0.49 -1.06 23.92
CA ASN A 31 0.70 -2.49 24.15
C ASN A 31 1.71 -3.05 23.13
N ALA A 32 2.41 -4.12 23.48
CA ALA A 32 3.42 -4.76 22.63
C ALA A 32 2.85 -5.20 21.27
N TYR A 33 1.60 -5.68 21.26
CA TYR A 33 0.90 -6.06 20.03
C TYR A 33 0.62 -4.84 19.13
N GLY A 34 0.21 -3.71 19.72
CA GLY A 34 0.00 -2.45 19.00
C GLY A 34 1.30 -1.91 18.40
N PHE A 35 2.41 -2.01 19.12
CA PHE A 35 3.74 -1.64 18.61
C PHE A 35 4.17 -2.50 17.41
N PHE A 36 3.93 -3.81 17.46
CA PHE A 36 4.21 -4.70 16.34
C PHE A 36 3.38 -4.34 15.10
N LEU A 37 2.06 -4.14 15.28
CA LEU A 37 1.17 -3.72 14.20
C LEU A 37 1.54 -2.35 13.63
N ALA A 38 1.94 -1.40 14.47
CA ALA A 38 2.42 -0.09 14.05
C ALA A 38 3.68 -0.22 13.18
N ALA A 39 4.65 -1.05 13.57
CA ALA A 39 5.86 -1.28 12.80
C ALA A 39 5.57 -1.92 11.43
N VAL A 40 4.71 -2.94 11.38
CA VAL A 40 4.28 -3.58 10.13
C VAL A 40 3.55 -2.58 9.23
N THR A 41 2.64 -1.78 9.79
CA THR A 41 1.88 -0.77 9.04
C THR A 41 2.78 0.34 8.50
N ALA A 42 3.78 0.77 9.28
CA ALA A 42 4.78 1.74 8.85
C ALA A 42 5.66 1.19 7.71
N ALA A 43 6.06 -0.09 7.78
CA ALA A 43 6.79 -0.73 6.69
C ALA A 43 5.96 -0.76 5.39
N ILE A 44 4.67 -1.10 5.48
CA ILE A 44 3.75 -1.08 4.33
C ILE A 44 3.62 0.34 3.76
N ALA A 45 3.48 1.35 4.62
CA ALA A 45 3.42 2.75 4.21
C ALA A 45 4.69 3.16 3.46
N TRP A 46 5.87 2.76 3.95
CA TRP A 46 7.14 3.00 3.29
C TRP A 46 7.21 2.36 1.89
N PHE A 47 6.80 1.09 1.76
CA PHE A 47 6.75 0.42 0.45
C PHE A 47 5.73 1.06 -0.52
N CYS A 48 4.60 1.55 -0.02
CA CYS A 48 3.63 2.31 -0.82
C CYS A 48 4.19 3.67 -1.26
N TYR A 49 4.99 4.33 -0.40
CA TYR A 49 5.68 5.57 -0.73
C TYR A 49 6.71 5.39 -1.85
N GLN A 50 7.44 4.27 -1.85
CA GLN A 50 8.34 3.90 -2.95
C GLN A 50 7.62 3.43 -4.22
N HIS A 51 6.29 3.47 -4.25
CA HIS A 51 5.46 2.98 -5.35
C HIS A 51 5.74 1.51 -5.73
N ASN A 52 6.20 0.70 -4.77
CA ASN A 52 6.52 -0.70 -5.02
C ASN A 52 5.22 -1.52 -5.11
N ARG A 53 5.12 -2.36 -6.15
CA ARG A 53 3.98 -3.26 -6.39
C ARG A 53 3.64 -4.10 -5.16
N TRP A 54 4.65 -4.64 -4.48
CA TRP A 54 4.47 -5.48 -3.29
C TRP A 54 3.92 -4.70 -2.10
N GLY A 55 4.22 -3.39 -1.99
CA GLY A 55 3.69 -2.53 -0.95
C GLY A 55 2.18 -2.37 -1.02
N TYR A 56 1.66 -2.14 -2.23
CA TYR A 56 0.21 -2.04 -2.44
C TYR A 56 -0.52 -3.36 -2.19
N PHE A 57 0.09 -4.49 -2.57
CA PHE A 57 -0.46 -5.81 -2.25
C PHE A 57 -0.49 -6.06 -0.74
N ALA A 58 0.60 -5.72 -0.04
CA ALA A 58 0.67 -5.81 1.40
C ALA A 58 -0.35 -4.89 2.09
N ALA A 59 -0.61 -3.68 1.54
CA ALA A 59 -1.66 -2.79 2.03
C ALA A 59 -3.06 -3.38 1.88
N ALA A 60 -3.35 -4.06 0.76
CA ALA A 60 -4.61 -4.76 0.56
C ALA A 60 -4.77 -5.93 1.54
N ALA A 61 -3.72 -6.74 1.72
CA ALA A 61 -3.71 -7.85 2.68
C ALA A 61 -3.85 -7.37 4.13
N TRP A 62 -3.17 -6.26 4.48
CA TRP A 62 -3.31 -5.61 5.79
C TRP A 62 -4.73 -5.10 6.02
N ALA A 63 -5.34 -4.43 5.04
CA ALA A 63 -6.71 -3.95 5.15
C ALA A 63 -7.71 -5.12 5.33
N LEU A 64 -7.47 -6.24 4.65
CA LEU A 64 -8.24 -7.46 4.83
C LEU A 64 -8.03 -8.07 6.23
N ALA A 65 -6.80 -8.10 6.74
CA ALA A 65 -6.50 -8.56 8.09
C ALA A 65 -7.21 -7.70 9.15
N CYS A 66 -7.14 -6.37 9.02
CA CYS A 66 -7.87 -5.44 9.89
C CYS A 66 -9.39 -5.65 9.81
N TYR A 67 -9.93 -5.92 8.62
CA TYR A 67 -11.34 -6.26 8.45
C TYR A 67 -11.72 -7.55 9.19
N GLN A 68 -10.89 -8.60 9.10
CA GLN A 68 -11.13 -9.87 9.80
C GLN A 68 -11.02 -9.71 11.33
N LEU A 69 -10.02 -8.97 11.82
CA LEU A 69 -9.86 -8.65 13.24
C LEU A 69 -11.07 -7.87 13.78
N ALA A 70 -11.58 -6.90 13.02
CA ALA A 70 -12.80 -6.17 13.36
C ALA A 70 -14.04 -7.09 13.35
N LYS A 71 -14.14 -7.99 12.36
CA LYS A 71 -15.26 -8.94 12.25
C LYS A 71 -15.34 -9.88 13.45
N GLN A 72 -14.19 -10.44 13.88
CA GLN A 72 -14.06 -11.32 15.03
C GLN A 72 -14.27 -10.61 16.38
N GLY A 73 -14.30 -9.27 16.40
CA GLY A 73 -14.77 -8.49 17.55
C GLY A 73 -13.78 -8.39 18.71
N TYR A 74 -12.49 -8.61 18.45
CA TYR A 74 -11.46 -8.67 19.50
C TYR A 74 -11.09 -7.29 20.04
N GLU A 75 -10.47 -6.42 19.22
CA GLU A 75 -9.90 -5.13 19.69
C GLU A 75 -10.69 -3.89 19.25
N PHE A 76 -11.67 -4.04 18.35
CA PHE A 76 -12.37 -2.92 17.71
C PHE A 76 -13.88 -2.87 18.01
N GLN A 77 -14.40 -3.51 19.06
CA GLN A 77 -15.85 -3.54 19.33
C GLN A 77 -16.54 -2.17 19.22
N SER A 78 -15.94 -1.11 19.77
CA SER A 78 -16.47 0.27 19.72
C SER A 78 -16.31 0.96 18.36
N ILE A 79 -15.35 0.56 17.53
CA ILE A 79 -15.00 1.19 16.25
C ILE A 79 -15.23 0.24 15.06
N LYS A 80 -15.84 -0.93 15.31
CA LYS A 80 -15.94 -2.08 14.40
C LYS A 80 -16.50 -1.69 13.05
N ARG A 81 -17.58 -0.89 13.07
CA ARG A 81 -18.26 -0.43 11.87
C ARG A 81 -17.37 0.47 11.01
N HIS A 82 -16.59 1.35 11.64
CA HIS A 82 -15.69 2.26 10.91
C HIS A 82 -14.50 1.50 10.32
N VAL A 83 -13.89 0.58 11.08
CA VAL A 83 -12.78 -0.25 10.60
C VAL A 83 -13.22 -1.17 9.47
N MET A 84 -14.42 -1.76 9.55
CA MET A 84 -14.96 -2.60 8.47
C MET A 84 -15.28 -1.78 7.21
N MET A 85 -15.87 -0.58 7.34
CA MET A 85 -16.14 0.30 6.19
C MET A 85 -14.86 0.81 5.54
N LEU A 86 -13.85 1.19 6.35
CA LEU A 86 -12.53 1.57 5.85
C LEU A 86 -11.85 0.40 5.15
N GLY A 87 -11.84 -0.79 5.74
CA GLY A 87 -11.27 -1.99 5.10
C GLY A 87 -11.92 -2.28 3.75
N PHE A 88 -13.26 -2.21 3.67
CA PHE A 88 -13.99 -2.43 2.42
C PHE A 88 -13.64 -1.41 1.32
N ALA A 89 -13.39 -0.15 1.67
CA ALA A 89 -12.98 0.88 0.72
C ALA A 89 -11.49 0.83 0.36
N VAL A 90 -10.63 0.50 1.32
CA VAL A 90 -9.17 0.50 1.17
C VAL A 90 -8.67 -0.70 0.35
N ILE A 91 -9.33 -1.86 0.43
CA ILE A 91 -8.98 -3.04 -0.37
C ILE A 91 -9.03 -2.77 -1.89
N PRO A 92 -10.17 -2.34 -2.48
CA PRO A 92 -10.24 -2.07 -3.92
C PRO A 92 -9.34 -0.89 -4.31
N LEU A 93 -9.18 0.10 -3.43
CA LEU A 93 -8.27 1.23 -3.64
C LEU A 93 -6.81 0.76 -3.77
N ALA A 94 -6.35 -0.09 -2.85
CA ALA A 94 -4.99 -0.64 -2.86
C ALA A 94 -4.75 -1.54 -4.08
N LEU A 95 -5.74 -2.35 -4.48
CA LEU A 95 -5.66 -3.16 -5.71
C LEU A 95 -5.62 -2.30 -6.97
N PHE A 96 -6.40 -1.21 -7.02
CA PHE A 96 -6.34 -0.26 -8.13
C PHE A 96 -4.97 0.42 -8.23
N LEU A 97 -4.38 0.80 -7.10
CA LEU A 97 -3.03 1.40 -7.06
C LEU A 97 -1.93 0.38 -7.43
N HIS A 98 -2.07 -0.88 -7.01
CA HIS A 98 -1.20 -1.96 -7.44
C HIS A 98 -1.20 -2.13 -8.97
N GLU A 99 -2.38 -2.13 -9.57
CA GLU A 99 -2.55 -2.34 -11.01
C GLU A 99 -2.08 -1.14 -11.84
N THR A 100 -2.26 0.09 -11.34
CA THR A 100 -1.93 1.33 -12.06
C THR A 100 -0.49 1.80 -11.82
N LEU A 101 -0.09 2.00 -10.56
CA LEU A 101 1.23 2.51 -10.19
C LEU A 101 2.24 1.38 -10.07
N GLY A 102 1.86 0.26 -9.46
CA GLY A 102 2.77 -0.88 -9.26
C GLY A 102 3.25 -1.50 -10.58
N LYS A 103 2.36 -1.69 -11.56
CA LYS A 103 2.75 -2.18 -12.90
C LYS A 103 3.49 -1.14 -13.72
N ALA A 104 3.12 0.15 -13.62
CA ALA A 104 3.83 1.21 -14.34
C ALA A 104 5.27 1.38 -13.86
N ALA A 105 5.51 1.32 -12.55
CA ALA A 105 6.85 1.36 -11.96
C ALA A 105 7.70 0.15 -12.37
N ALA A 106 7.13 -1.06 -12.35
CA ALA A 106 7.82 -2.27 -12.78
C ALA A 106 8.19 -2.23 -14.28
N LYS A 107 7.29 -1.72 -15.13
CA LYS A 107 7.55 -1.57 -16.57
C LYS A 107 8.65 -0.54 -16.86
N SER A 108 8.71 0.56 -16.09
CA SER A 108 9.79 1.55 -16.20
C SER A 108 11.15 0.95 -15.83
N ALA A 109 11.22 0.22 -14.70
CA ALA A 109 12.46 -0.42 -14.25
C ALA A 109 12.98 -1.49 -15.22
N GLN A 110 12.09 -2.21 -15.91
CA GLN A 110 12.47 -3.19 -16.93
C GLN A 110 12.98 -2.53 -18.22
N ASN A 111 12.45 -1.36 -18.59
CA ASN A 111 12.88 -0.65 -19.80
C ASN A 111 14.29 -0.04 -19.65
N ASP A 112 14.64 0.46 -18.46
CA ASP A 112 15.97 0.99 -18.16
C ASP A 112 17.06 -0.12 -18.18
N GLY A 113 16.69 -1.36 -17.85
CA GLY A 113 17.61 -2.50 -17.94
C GLY A 113 17.86 -3.00 -19.36
N ASN A 114 16.94 -2.74 -20.29
CA ASN A 114 17.05 -3.22 -21.67
C ASN A 114 17.89 -2.29 -22.56
N SER A 115 17.93 -0.98 -22.25
CA SER A 115 18.73 0.00 -22.99
C SER A 115 20.25 -0.13 -22.79
N VAL A 116 20.70 -0.98 -21.87
CA VAL A 116 22.13 -1.26 -21.63
C VAL A 116 22.65 -2.40 -22.53
N ASN A 117 21.77 -3.19 -23.15
CA ASN A 117 22.16 -4.31 -24.03
C ASN A 117 22.11 -3.97 -25.53
N ASP A 118 21.74 -2.74 -25.89
CA ASP A 118 21.83 -2.23 -27.27
C ASP A 118 23.17 -1.51 -27.51
N ASP A 119 24.26 -2.04 -26.95
CA ASP A 119 25.59 -1.68 -27.44
C ASP A 119 25.72 -2.20 -28.88
N PRO A 120 26.08 -1.35 -29.86
CA PRO A 120 26.13 -1.75 -31.25
C PRO A 120 27.16 -2.87 -31.39
N LYS A 121 26.71 -4.02 -31.90
CA LYS A 121 27.60 -5.08 -32.40
C LYS A 121 28.69 -4.43 -33.23
N MET A 122 29.95 -4.51 -32.77
CA MET A 122 31.10 -4.14 -33.58
C MET A 122 31.03 -4.94 -34.89
N PRO A 123 31.08 -4.29 -36.06
CA PRO A 123 31.21 -4.99 -37.33
C PRO A 123 32.65 -5.54 -37.46
N ASP A 124 32.69 -6.75 -38.03
CA ASP A 124 33.77 -7.72 -38.26
C ASP A 124 35.24 -7.23 -38.28
#